data_AF-A0A9D6ELX8-F1
#
_entry.id   AF-A0A9D6ELX8-F1
#
_cell.length_a   1.000
_cell.length_b   1.000
_cell.length_c   1.000
_cell.angle_alpha   90.00
_cell.angle_beta   90.00
_cell.angle_gamma   90.00
#
_symmetry.space_group_name_H-M   'P 1'
#
loop_
_entity.id
_entity.type
_entity.pdbx_description
1 polymer ?
#
loop_
_entity_poly.entity_id
_entity_poly.type
_entity_poly.pdbx_seq_one_letter_code
_entity_poly.pdbx_strand_id
1 'polypeptide(L)'
;MSDGRPLGTVVLGRKLEGIAKRLGANAFPMELVFIAGGESVYTTLAGGAATVRWTEAARAGRAEVHGTSYLLRTVGRWPDGTLWLLAPDAEIRATQRVLWTWVAGFVLFAASATFAATWILTRRVLQPIEALGEGTRRVAGGDFAARVPVPLGREAELGDVGRAFNEMGVSLQRWRWEAEHKNRELEALNAVALTVNRTIDLIPTAEETLEVVRRVAEMDVAALYQVDSGGETLSLVAQRGLGPEVEERVRVRPVEGSQLGKAVRSGRPSVAHGLSSAVGSDSALGSLAEERGHQTQLALPIPIKGEVWGVMALVASTPREFGPEEMQLMEAVAYQVGVAVERASLFAETREKGQRLESLVGVAQTVTSSLDLREVLQAVVQAASRLIPGSSVRLWTAEEDRLVLQVESGTSVAAFGGRHTNFAVGEGLVGHVAATREPLVVERVQEDPRTVNVEWMGREGYMSYAGVPLLFQNRLLGVLAILTRRLHRPSKEEMELLVSFATQAAISIENARLYTEASRSAAEHQALLEVGALIGSTLKVERVLDVIVERARALLGVRSAGIFKLDAASGSLAYSPGRDTGPCSPSPSSSRTSPTASWPCTGGSRIRPRSRRSGS
;
A
#
# COMPACT_ATOMS: atom_id res chain seq x y z
N MET A 1 -132.23 80.25 -9.67
CA MET A 1 -131.23 81.31 -9.94
C MET A 1 -130.17 81.26 -8.85
N SER A 2 -128.91 81.39 -9.28
CA SER A 2 -127.61 81.45 -8.58
C SER A 2 -127.02 80.19 -7.91
N ASP A 3 -125.83 79.87 -8.44
CA ASP A 3 -124.78 78.89 -8.10
C ASP A 3 -124.48 78.61 -6.61
N GLY A 4 -123.97 77.38 -6.38
CA GLY A 4 -123.33 76.99 -5.13
C GLY A 4 -122.63 75.62 -5.18
N ARG A 5 -121.95 75.25 -6.27
CA ARG A 5 -120.96 74.15 -6.18
C ARG A 5 -119.78 74.68 -5.34
N PRO A 6 -119.42 74.05 -4.22
CA PRO A 6 -118.36 74.56 -3.36
C PRO A 6 -117.03 74.57 -4.11
N LEU A 7 -116.38 75.73 -4.16
CA LEU A 7 -115.08 75.98 -4.80
C LEU A 7 -113.95 75.02 -4.33
N GLY A 8 -114.15 74.26 -3.24
CA GLY A 8 -113.19 73.28 -2.74
C GLY A 8 -112.96 72.06 -3.64
N THR A 9 -113.97 71.58 -4.35
CA THR A 9 -113.86 70.35 -5.18
C THR A 9 -113.10 70.58 -6.49
N VAL A 10 -113.18 71.80 -7.05
CA VAL A 10 -112.49 72.16 -8.31
C VAL A 10 -111.00 72.40 -8.08
N VAL A 11 -110.62 72.94 -6.90
CA VAL A 11 -109.22 73.19 -6.56
C VAL A 11 -108.47 71.88 -6.25
N LEU A 12 -109.14 70.89 -5.64
CA LEU A 12 -108.55 69.56 -5.42
C LEU A 12 -108.27 68.83 -6.74
N GLY A 13 -109.19 68.92 -7.71
CA GLY A 13 -109.07 68.28 -9.03
C GLY A 13 -107.82 68.70 -9.80
N ARG A 14 -107.57 70.02 -9.95
CA ARG A 14 -106.39 70.52 -10.68
C ARG A 14 -105.06 70.15 -10.01
N LYS A 15 -105.01 70.16 -8.68
CA LYS A 15 -103.79 69.80 -7.94
C LYS A 15 -103.50 68.30 -8.05
N LEU A 16 -104.53 67.46 -8.03
CA LEU A 16 -104.41 66.01 -8.23
C LEU A 16 -104.05 65.67 -9.69
N GLU A 17 -104.58 66.38 -10.67
CA GLU A 17 -104.20 66.25 -12.09
C GLU A 17 -102.71 66.55 -12.32
N GLY A 18 -102.18 67.58 -11.65
CA GLY A 18 -100.75 67.91 -11.71
C GLY A 18 -99.85 66.82 -11.11
N ILE A 19 -100.31 66.13 -10.06
CA ILE A 19 -99.61 65.01 -9.44
C ILE A 19 -99.70 63.76 -10.32
N ALA A 20 -100.87 63.46 -10.87
CA ALA A 20 -101.09 62.36 -11.81
C ALA A 20 -100.21 62.49 -13.06
N LYS A 21 -100.12 63.70 -13.64
CA LYS A 21 -99.30 63.96 -14.83
C LYS A 21 -97.79 63.81 -14.56
N ARG A 22 -97.34 64.11 -13.34
CA ARG A 22 -95.94 63.88 -12.91
C ARG A 22 -95.65 62.41 -12.61
N LEU A 23 -96.63 61.67 -12.11
CA LEU A 23 -96.51 60.23 -11.86
C LEU A 23 -96.57 59.41 -13.16
N GLY A 24 -97.46 59.75 -14.09
CA GLY A 24 -97.57 59.11 -15.40
C GLY A 24 -96.44 59.43 -16.40
N ALA A 25 -95.55 60.38 -16.07
CA ALA A 25 -94.34 60.66 -16.84
C ALA A 25 -93.17 59.70 -16.54
N ASN A 26 -93.28 58.87 -15.49
CA ASN A 26 -92.32 57.82 -15.20
C ASN A 26 -92.71 56.52 -15.92
N ALA A 27 -91.73 55.62 -16.10
CA ALA A 27 -91.86 54.34 -16.81
C ALA A 27 -92.85 53.32 -16.18
N PHE A 28 -93.67 53.74 -15.21
CA PHE A 28 -94.68 52.93 -14.55
C PHE A 28 -96.01 53.71 -14.49
N PRO A 29 -97.08 53.23 -15.16
CA PRO A 29 -98.40 53.82 -15.07
C PRO A 29 -98.97 53.60 -13.66
N MET A 30 -98.77 54.56 -12.78
CA MET A 30 -99.44 54.58 -11.49
C MET A 30 -100.66 55.48 -11.54
N GLU A 31 -101.77 54.94 -11.07
CA GLU A 31 -103.05 55.62 -11.08
C GLU A 31 -103.44 56.06 -9.68
N LEU A 32 -104.31 57.06 -9.60
CA LEU A 32 -104.74 57.68 -8.36
C LEU A 32 -106.25 57.60 -8.25
N VAL A 33 -106.73 57.22 -7.07
CA VAL A 33 -108.14 57.24 -6.73
C VAL A 33 -108.32 57.95 -5.40
N PHE A 34 -109.18 58.98 -5.39
CA PHE A 34 -109.61 59.66 -4.19
C PHE A 34 -110.98 59.14 -3.77
N ILE A 35 -111.05 58.53 -2.60
CA ILE A 35 -112.26 57.87 -2.08
C ILE A 35 -112.83 58.69 -0.93
N ALA A 36 -114.07 59.14 -1.05
CA ALA A 36 -114.78 59.93 -0.05
C ALA A 36 -116.21 59.38 0.09
N GLY A 37 -116.69 59.19 1.34
CA GLY A 37 -118.03 58.63 1.59
C GLY A 37 -118.26 57.19 1.09
N GLY A 38 -117.20 56.49 0.65
CA GLY A 38 -117.27 55.14 0.09
C GLY A 38 -117.34 55.06 -1.43
N GLU A 39 -117.35 56.21 -2.11
CA GLU A 39 -117.33 56.31 -3.58
C GLU A 39 -116.03 56.97 -4.09
N SER A 40 -115.66 56.70 -5.33
CA SER A 40 -114.55 57.37 -6.00
C SER A 40 -114.98 58.76 -6.49
N VAL A 41 -114.56 59.80 -5.78
CA VAL A 41 -114.84 61.20 -6.18
C VAL A 41 -113.91 61.66 -7.28
N TYR A 42 -112.71 61.10 -7.34
CA TYR A 42 -111.75 61.32 -8.41
C TYR A 42 -111.02 60.03 -8.72
N THR A 43 -110.81 59.73 -9.99
CA THR A 43 -110.02 58.60 -10.44
C THR A 43 -109.27 58.97 -11.71
N THR A 44 -108.03 58.50 -11.82
CA THR A 44 -107.28 58.54 -13.07
C THR A 44 -107.35 57.22 -13.84
N LEU A 45 -108.13 56.24 -13.36
CA LEU A 45 -108.40 54.98 -14.07
C LEU A 45 -109.13 55.24 -15.38
N ALA A 46 -108.52 54.83 -16.48
CA ALA A 46 -109.15 54.84 -17.80
C ALA A 46 -110.34 53.85 -17.81
N GLY A 47 -111.56 54.36 -18.06
CA GLY A 47 -112.79 53.55 -18.09
C GLY A 47 -113.77 53.79 -16.94
N GLY A 48 -113.36 54.55 -15.91
CA GLY A 48 -114.22 54.92 -14.79
C GLY A 48 -114.30 53.86 -13.69
N ALA A 49 -114.55 54.32 -12.46
CA ALA A 49 -114.41 53.54 -11.23
C ALA A 49 -115.75 53.07 -10.63
N ALA A 50 -116.83 53.15 -11.40
CA ALA A 50 -118.21 53.03 -10.90
C ALA A 50 -118.62 51.62 -10.46
N THR A 51 -117.91 50.57 -10.91
CA THR A 51 -118.24 49.16 -10.63
C THR A 51 -117.49 48.58 -9.43
N VAL A 52 -116.60 49.35 -8.79
CA VAL A 52 -115.71 48.87 -7.73
C VAL A 52 -116.24 49.30 -6.36
N ARG A 53 -116.37 48.34 -5.42
CA ARG A 53 -116.67 48.65 -4.00
C ARG A 53 -115.41 49.14 -3.28
N TRP A 54 -115.18 50.45 -3.36
CA TRP A 54 -113.96 51.10 -2.88
C TRP A 54 -113.71 50.96 -1.37
N THR A 55 -114.75 50.82 -0.55
CA THR A 55 -114.62 50.60 0.90
C THR A 55 -114.02 49.24 1.26
N GLU A 56 -114.38 48.19 0.52
CA GLU A 56 -113.83 46.83 0.68
C GLU A 56 -112.41 46.76 0.11
N ALA A 57 -112.20 47.33 -1.08
CA ALA A 57 -110.88 47.38 -1.72
C ALA A 57 -109.82 48.13 -0.87
N ALA A 58 -110.21 49.23 -0.23
CA ALA A 58 -109.34 49.98 0.68
C ALA A 58 -108.96 49.19 1.95
N ARG A 59 -109.82 48.29 2.45
CA ARG A 59 -109.47 47.40 3.58
C ARG A 59 -108.56 46.25 3.15
N ALA A 60 -108.79 45.66 1.98
CA ALA A 60 -107.98 44.56 1.46
C ALA A 60 -106.61 45.02 0.94
N GLY A 61 -106.43 46.33 0.72
CA GLY A 61 -105.21 46.89 0.11
C GLY A 61 -105.06 46.51 -1.37
N ARG A 62 -106.13 46.02 -2.00
CA ARG A 62 -106.17 45.61 -3.41
C ARG A 62 -107.54 45.90 -3.99
N ALA A 63 -107.57 46.30 -5.26
CA ALA A 63 -108.79 46.50 -6.03
C ALA A 63 -108.68 45.73 -7.33
N GLU A 64 -109.80 45.19 -7.80
CA GLU A 64 -109.90 44.62 -9.12
C GLU A 64 -110.76 45.53 -9.97
N VAL A 65 -110.18 46.03 -11.07
CA VAL A 65 -110.86 46.96 -11.98
C VAL A 65 -110.73 46.40 -13.38
N HIS A 66 -111.87 46.11 -14.01
CA HIS A 66 -111.95 45.52 -15.35
C HIS A 66 -111.03 44.29 -15.56
N GLY A 67 -110.97 43.39 -14.56
CA GLY A 67 -110.17 42.16 -14.61
C GLY A 67 -108.66 42.35 -14.37
N THR A 68 -108.21 43.57 -14.06
CA THR A 68 -106.83 43.85 -13.65
C THR A 68 -106.77 44.09 -12.14
N SER A 69 -105.90 43.37 -11.44
CA SER A 69 -105.67 43.56 -10.00
C SER A 69 -104.65 44.67 -9.77
N TYR A 70 -105.03 45.64 -8.96
CA TYR A 70 -104.21 46.77 -8.53
C TYR A 70 -103.93 46.65 -7.03
N LEU A 71 -102.69 46.91 -6.64
CA LEU A 71 -102.30 47.11 -5.25
C LEU A 71 -102.59 48.55 -4.86
N LEU A 72 -103.33 48.73 -3.77
CA LEU A 72 -103.69 50.04 -3.23
C LEU A 72 -102.71 50.41 -2.12
N ARG A 73 -102.06 51.55 -2.28
CA ARG A 73 -101.25 52.14 -1.21
C ARG A 73 -101.78 53.53 -0.86
N THR A 74 -102.03 53.74 0.43
CA THR A 74 -102.49 55.04 0.93
C THR A 74 -101.37 56.07 0.74
N VAL A 75 -101.69 57.20 0.11
CA VAL A 75 -100.77 58.33 -0.08
C VAL A 75 -101.03 59.42 0.97
N GLY A 76 -102.30 59.65 1.33
CA GLY A 76 -102.67 60.64 2.34
C GLY A 76 -104.16 60.62 2.68
N ARG A 77 -104.50 61.00 3.93
CA ARG A 77 -105.87 61.10 4.45
C ARG A 77 -106.26 62.55 4.67
N TRP A 78 -107.49 62.89 4.30
CA TRP A 78 -108.13 64.18 4.55
C TRP A 78 -109.46 63.96 5.29
N PRO A 79 -110.01 65.00 5.94
CA PRO A 79 -111.26 64.89 6.72
C PRO A 79 -112.42 64.29 5.90
N ASP A 80 -112.48 64.63 4.61
CA ASP A 80 -113.59 64.25 3.74
C ASP A 80 -113.30 62.99 2.88
N GLY A 81 -112.07 62.45 2.89
CA GLY A 81 -111.69 61.30 2.05
C GLY A 81 -110.20 60.93 2.07
N THR A 82 -109.83 59.80 1.45
CA THR A 82 -108.44 59.30 1.38
C THR A 82 -107.96 59.16 -0.06
N LEU A 83 -106.74 59.60 -0.35
CA LEU A 83 -106.07 59.40 -1.64
C LEU A 83 -105.28 58.08 -1.63
N TRP A 84 -105.56 57.24 -2.62
CA TRP A 84 -104.91 55.97 -2.85
C TRP A 84 -104.18 55.97 -4.18
N LEU A 85 -103.02 55.34 -4.19
CA LEU A 85 -102.23 55.03 -5.37
C LEU A 85 -102.48 53.59 -5.76
N LEU A 86 -102.75 53.36 -7.03
CA LEU A 86 -102.99 52.05 -7.62
C LEU A 86 -101.81 51.72 -8.52
N ALA A 87 -101.16 50.59 -8.23
CA ALA A 87 -100.11 50.04 -9.07
C ALA A 87 -100.56 48.67 -9.61
N PRO A 88 -100.48 48.42 -10.93
CA PRO A 88 -100.86 47.13 -11.50
C PRO A 88 -99.98 45.99 -10.93
N ASP A 89 -100.61 44.96 -10.36
CA ASP A 89 -99.89 43.84 -9.75
C ASP A 89 -99.07 43.03 -10.78
N ALA A 90 -99.50 43.04 -12.05
CA ALA A 90 -98.83 42.38 -13.16
C ALA A 90 -97.47 43.02 -13.50
N GLU A 91 -97.36 44.35 -13.46
CA GLU A 91 -96.14 45.09 -13.82
C GLU A 91 -95.07 45.04 -12.72
N ILE A 92 -95.49 45.06 -11.44
CA ILE A 92 -94.59 44.86 -10.30
C ILE A 92 -93.96 43.47 -10.38
N ARG A 93 -94.77 42.43 -10.62
CA ARG A 93 -94.28 41.06 -10.81
C ARG A 93 -93.41 40.91 -12.06
N ALA A 94 -93.65 41.66 -13.13
CA ALA A 94 -92.80 41.65 -14.31
C ALA A 94 -91.41 42.24 -14.01
N THR A 95 -91.36 43.37 -13.31
CA THR A 95 -90.11 44.05 -12.93
C THR A 95 -89.30 43.21 -11.96
N GLN A 96 -89.95 42.59 -10.96
CA GLN A 96 -89.30 41.64 -10.06
C GLN A 96 -88.74 40.42 -10.80
N ARG A 97 -89.47 39.86 -11.78
CA ARG A 97 -88.97 38.75 -12.61
C ARG A 97 -87.72 39.16 -13.40
N VAL A 98 -87.71 40.34 -14.02
CA VAL A 98 -86.53 40.83 -14.74
C VAL A 98 -85.33 40.97 -13.79
N LEU A 99 -85.52 41.62 -12.64
CA LEU A 99 -84.46 41.77 -11.63
C LEU A 99 -83.90 40.42 -11.17
N TRP A 100 -84.78 39.46 -10.82
CA TRP A 100 -84.35 38.11 -10.42
C TRP A 100 -83.64 37.35 -11.54
N THR A 101 -84.00 37.58 -12.80
CA THR A 101 -83.30 36.99 -13.95
C THR A 101 -81.87 37.52 -14.06
N TRP A 102 -81.67 38.84 -13.88
CA TRP A 102 -80.34 39.45 -13.85
C TRP A 102 -79.50 38.97 -12.66
N VAL A 103 -80.10 38.90 -11.47
CA VAL A 103 -79.42 38.38 -10.27
C VAL A 103 -79.00 36.92 -10.47
N ALA A 104 -79.90 36.06 -10.97
CA ALA A 104 -79.59 34.68 -11.27
C ALA A 104 -78.48 34.55 -12.33
N GLY A 105 -78.54 35.36 -13.40
CA GLY A 105 -77.50 35.39 -14.44
C GLY A 105 -76.13 35.83 -13.89
N PHE A 106 -76.10 36.84 -13.02
CA PHE A 106 -74.86 37.30 -12.38
C PHE A 106 -74.26 36.24 -11.45
N VAL A 107 -75.08 35.58 -10.63
CA VAL A 107 -74.64 34.49 -9.75
C VAL A 107 -74.08 33.33 -10.58
N LEU A 108 -74.75 32.95 -11.68
CA LEU A 108 -74.28 31.90 -12.57
C LEU A 108 -72.94 32.26 -13.21
N PHE A 109 -72.80 33.50 -13.70
CA PHE A 109 -71.56 34.00 -14.28
C PHE A 109 -70.41 34.01 -13.27
N ALA A 110 -70.64 34.51 -12.05
CA ALA A 110 -69.65 34.53 -10.99
C ALA A 110 -69.21 33.10 -10.61
N ALA A 111 -70.15 32.16 -10.52
CA ALA A 111 -69.85 30.75 -10.27
C ALA A 111 -69.04 30.12 -11.40
N SER A 112 -69.42 30.35 -12.66
CA SER A 112 -68.66 29.87 -13.83
C SER A 112 -67.27 30.49 -13.93
N ALA A 113 -67.12 31.77 -13.63
CA ALA A 113 -65.82 32.45 -13.63
C ALA A 113 -64.91 31.90 -12.53
N THR A 114 -65.44 31.64 -11.33
CA THR A 114 -64.70 31.02 -10.23
C THR A 114 -64.30 29.59 -10.59
N PHE A 115 -65.21 28.80 -11.15
CA PHE A 115 -64.92 27.45 -11.61
C PHE A 115 -63.83 27.44 -12.70
N ALA A 116 -63.94 28.34 -13.68
CA ALA A 116 -62.94 28.49 -14.73
C ALA A 116 -61.57 28.90 -14.16
N ALA A 117 -61.53 29.87 -13.24
CA ALA A 117 -60.29 30.29 -12.58
C ALA A 117 -59.64 29.15 -11.79
N THR A 118 -60.42 28.40 -11.00
CA THR A 118 -59.94 27.22 -10.28
C THR A 118 -59.45 26.14 -11.24
N TRP A 119 -60.21 25.84 -12.29
CA TRP A 119 -59.81 24.85 -13.30
C TRP A 119 -58.51 25.24 -14.01
N ILE A 120 -58.37 26.52 -14.38
CA ILE A 120 -57.16 27.07 -15.00
C ILE A 120 -55.98 26.99 -14.03
N LEU A 121 -56.13 27.41 -12.78
CA LEU A 121 -55.07 27.39 -11.77
C LEU A 121 -54.59 25.95 -11.49
N THR A 122 -55.53 25.02 -11.30
CA THR A 122 -55.20 23.61 -11.06
C THR A 122 -54.45 23.01 -12.24
N ARG A 123 -54.92 23.26 -13.47
CA ARG A 123 -54.36 22.61 -14.67
C ARG A 123 -53.07 23.26 -15.18
N ARG A 124 -52.86 24.56 -14.94
CA ARG A 124 -51.68 25.30 -15.43
C ARG A 124 -50.58 25.47 -14.40
N VAL A 125 -50.90 25.46 -13.10
CA VAL A 125 -49.90 25.73 -12.05
C VAL A 125 -49.71 24.52 -11.14
N LEU A 126 -50.80 23.99 -10.56
CA LEU A 126 -50.69 22.95 -9.54
C LEU A 126 -50.20 21.61 -10.12
N GLN A 127 -50.82 21.14 -11.21
CA GLN A 127 -50.47 19.85 -11.83
C GLN A 127 -49.01 19.76 -12.31
N PRO A 128 -48.43 20.77 -13.02
CA PRO A 128 -47.02 20.71 -13.41
C PRO A 128 -46.05 20.71 -12.23
N ILE A 129 -46.36 21.44 -11.14
CA ILE A 129 -45.52 21.49 -9.94
C ILE A 129 -45.53 20.14 -9.21
N GLU A 130 -46.69 19.52 -9.06
CA GLU A 130 -46.80 18.18 -8.48
C GLU A 130 -46.03 17.15 -9.32
N ALA A 131 -46.16 17.21 -10.65
CA ALA A 131 -45.42 16.34 -11.57
C ALA A 131 -43.89 16.54 -11.48
N LEU A 132 -43.40 17.78 -11.31
CA LEU A 132 -41.99 18.07 -11.03
C LEU A 132 -41.55 17.50 -9.66
N GLY A 133 -42.38 17.62 -8.63
CA GLY A 133 -42.12 17.09 -7.29
C GLY A 133 -42.11 15.55 -7.22
N GLU A 134 -42.92 14.88 -8.04
CA GLU A 134 -42.87 13.43 -8.21
C GLU A 134 -41.68 13.00 -9.06
N GLY A 135 -41.41 13.72 -10.16
CA GLY A 135 -40.26 13.48 -11.02
C GLY A 135 -38.94 13.54 -10.24
N THR A 136 -38.74 14.60 -9.46
CA THR A 136 -37.55 14.78 -8.60
C THR A 136 -37.41 13.67 -7.56
N ARG A 137 -38.50 13.26 -6.89
CA ARG A 137 -38.48 12.13 -5.94
C ARG A 137 -38.13 10.80 -6.62
N ARG A 138 -38.62 10.54 -7.83
CA ARG A 138 -38.25 9.33 -8.59
C ARG A 138 -36.79 9.32 -8.99
N VAL A 139 -36.26 10.45 -9.46
CA VAL A 139 -34.84 10.61 -9.79
C VAL A 139 -33.97 10.42 -8.54
N ALA A 140 -34.35 10.99 -7.40
CA ALA A 140 -33.67 10.78 -6.12
C ALA A 140 -33.74 9.32 -5.63
N GLY A 141 -34.83 8.61 -5.96
CA GLY A 141 -35.01 7.19 -5.71
C GLY A 141 -34.27 6.26 -6.69
N GLY A 142 -33.52 6.81 -7.65
CA GLY A 142 -32.69 6.05 -8.59
C GLY A 142 -33.30 5.82 -9.98
N ASP A 143 -34.50 6.32 -10.26
CA ASP A 143 -35.14 6.23 -11.57
C ASP A 143 -34.89 7.50 -12.41
N PHE A 144 -33.72 7.53 -13.05
CA PHE A 144 -33.26 8.64 -13.91
C PHE A 144 -33.94 8.67 -15.29
N ALA A 145 -34.71 7.63 -15.63
CA ALA A 145 -35.49 7.58 -16.87
C ALA A 145 -36.82 8.34 -16.75
N ALA A 146 -37.22 8.69 -15.52
CA ALA A 146 -38.40 9.50 -15.29
C ALA A 146 -38.37 10.80 -16.12
N ARG A 147 -39.51 11.13 -16.71
CA ARG A 147 -39.72 12.36 -17.48
C ARG A 147 -40.92 13.10 -16.92
N VAL A 148 -40.81 14.41 -16.87
CA VAL A 148 -41.91 15.29 -16.46
C VAL A 148 -42.53 15.91 -17.71
N PRO A 149 -43.86 15.94 -17.83
CA PRO A 149 -44.54 16.58 -18.96
C PRO A 149 -44.20 18.08 -19.04
N VAL A 150 -43.88 18.56 -20.23
CA VAL A 150 -43.52 19.95 -20.50
C VAL A 150 -44.75 20.68 -21.07
N PRO A 151 -45.33 21.68 -20.37
CA PRO A 151 -46.45 22.45 -20.88
C PRO A 151 -46.10 23.21 -22.17
N LEU A 152 -46.99 23.18 -23.17
CA LEU A 152 -46.84 23.92 -24.43
C LEU A 152 -47.64 25.23 -24.39
N GLY A 153 -46.98 26.39 -24.44
CA GLY A 153 -47.66 27.70 -24.50
C GLY A 153 -46.85 28.88 -23.93
N ARG A 154 -47.52 30.03 -23.67
CA ARG A 154 -46.95 31.27 -23.08
C ARG A 154 -46.34 31.13 -21.67
N GLU A 155 -46.41 29.94 -21.07
CA GLU A 155 -45.89 29.59 -19.75
C GLU A 155 -44.43 29.10 -19.87
N ALA A 156 -43.59 29.92 -20.53
CA ALA A 156 -42.23 29.55 -20.90
C ALA A 156 -41.38 29.11 -19.70
N GLU A 157 -41.53 29.77 -18.55
CA GLU A 157 -40.69 29.53 -17.37
C GLU A 157 -40.88 28.12 -16.77
N LEU A 158 -42.13 27.65 -16.59
CA LEU A 158 -42.38 26.29 -16.09
C LEU A 158 -41.99 25.23 -17.12
N GLY A 159 -42.13 25.54 -18.41
CA GLY A 159 -41.66 24.68 -19.50
C GLY A 159 -40.13 24.55 -19.53
N ASP A 160 -39.40 25.63 -19.27
CA ASP A 160 -37.94 25.65 -19.19
C ASP A 160 -37.43 24.79 -18.02
N VAL A 161 -38.08 24.88 -16.86
CA VAL A 161 -37.75 24.03 -15.70
C VAL A 161 -38.01 22.54 -16.01
N GLY A 162 -39.13 22.21 -16.66
CA GLY A 162 -39.42 20.84 -17.10
C GLY A 162 -38.40 20.30 -18.11
N ARG A 163 -37.93 21.14 -19.04
CA ARG A 163 -36.86 20.79 -19.99
C ARG A 163 -35.52 20.57 -19.30
N ALA A 164 -35.10 21.52 -18.46
CA ALA A 164 -33.86 21.42 -17.69
C ALA A 164 -33.86 20.18 -16.79
N PHE A 165 -35.00 19.85 -16.19
CA PHE A 165 -35.16 18.61 -15.42
C PHE A 165 -34.95 17.35 -16.28
N ASN A 166 -35.60 17.29 -17.44
CA ASN A 166 -35.47 16.15 -18.35
C ASN A 166 -34.03 16.04 -18.91
N GLU A 167 -33.36 17.14 -19.22
CA GLU A 167 -31.95 17.19 -19.67
C GLU A 167 -30.97 16.73 -18.58
N MET A 168 -31.20 17.14 -17.32
CA MET A 168 -30.44 16.66 -16.17
C MET A 168 -30.62 15.14 -16.01
N GLY A 169 -31.84 14.61 -16.17
CA GLY A 169 -32.10 13.16 -16.14
C GLY A 169 -31.28 12.39 -17.19
N VAL A 170 -31.24 12.90 -18.43
CA VAL A 170 -30.40 12.32 -19.50
C VAL A 170 -28.91 12.40 -19.15
N SER A 171 -28.45 13.53 -18.62
CA SER A 171 -27.05 13.75 -18.27
C SER A 171 -26.59 12.82 -17.13
N LEU A 172 -27.43 12.63 -16.10
CA LEU A 172 -27.18 11.71 -14.99
C LEU A 172 -27.12 10.25 -15.45
N GLN A 173 -27.98 9.84 -16.39
CA GLN A 173 -27.90 8.50 -16.97
C GLN A 173 -26.56 8.27 -17.69
N ARG A 174 -26.11 9.25 -18.47
CA ARG A 174 -24.84 9.16 -19.21
C ARG A 174 -23.65 9.07 -18.25
N TRP A 175 -23.58 9.94 -17.24
CA TRP A 175 -22.52 9.92 -16.23
C TRP A 175 -22.46 8.60 -15.45
N ARG A 176 -23.61 8.03 -15.10
CA ARG A 176 -23.66 6.76 -14.39
C ARG A 176 -23.18 5.61 -15.27
N TRP A 177 -23.57 5.57 -16.54
CA TRP A 177 -23.06 4.58 -17.49
C TRP A 177 -21.54 4.65 -17.61
N GLU A 178 -21.00 5.87 -17.75
CA GLU A 178 -19.57 6.12 -17.86
C GLU A 178 -18.81 5.74 -16.57
N ALA A 179 -19.38 6.04 -15.39
CA ALA A 179 -18.84 5.67 -14.10
C ALA A 179 -18.89 4.16 -13.83
N GLU A 180 -19.99 3.47 -14.17
CA GLU A 180 -20.11 2.01 -14.03
C GLU A 180 -19.17 1.26 -14.99
N HIS A 181 -18.89 1.84 -16.16
CA HIS A 181 -17.91 1.30 -17.11
C HIS A 181 -16.47 1.49 -16.61
N LYS A 182 -16.12 2.71 -16.19
CA LYS A 182 -14.81 3.02 -15.56
C LYS A 182 -14.55 2.20 -14.31
N ASN A 183 -15.57 1.97 -13.48
CA ASN A 183 -15.43 1.18 -12.27
C ASN A 183 -15.20 -0.31 -12.59
N ARG A 184 -15.88 -0.88 -13.59
CA ARG A 184 -15.62 -2.26 -14.04
C ARG A 184 -14.21 -2.43 -14.62
N GLU A 185 -13.75 -1.46 -15.42
CA GLU A 185 -12.38 -1.41 -15.95
C GLU A 185 -11.35 -1.40 -14.80
N LEU A 186 -11.57 -0.55 -13.78
CA LEU A 186 -10.71 -0.45 -12.60
C LEU A 186 -10.78 -1.70 -11.71
N GLU A 187 -11.93 -2.34 -11.55
CA GLU A 187 -12.08 -3.58 -10.78
C GLU A 187 -11.32 -4.74 -11.42
N ALA A 188 -11.38 -4.88 -12.76
CA ALA A 188 -10.61 -5.89 -13.49
C ALA A 188 -9.09 -5.65 -13.38
N LEU A 189 -8.65 -4.40 -13.55
CA LEU A 189 -7.26 -3.98 -13.34
C LEU A 189 -6.78 -4.23 -11.92
N ASN A 190 -7.60 -3.88 -10.93
CA ASN A 190 -7.26 -4.05 -9.52
C ASN A 190 -7.26 -5.53 -9.11
N ALA A 191 -8.14 -6.38 -9.67
CA ALA A 191 -8.11 -7.82 -9.45
C ALA A 191 -6.82 -8.47 -9.97
N VAL A 192 -6.35 -8.07 -11.16
CA VAL A 192 -5.05 -8.53 -11.71
C VAL A 192 -3.90 -7.99 -10.88
N ALA A 193 -3.91 -6.69 -10.53
CA ALA A 193 -2.89 -6.08 -9.69
C ALA A 193 -2.79 -6.72 -8.29
N LEU A 194 -3.92 -7.07 -7.67
CA LEU A 194 -3.98 -7.72 -6.36
C LEU A 194 -3.49 -9.16 -6.39
N THR A 195 -3.65 -9.87 -7.51
CA THR A 195 -3.14 -11.24 -7.69
C THR A 195 -1.63 -11.22 -7.92
N VAL A 196 -1.16 -10.28 -8.75
CA VAL A 196 0.26 -10.05 -9.06
C VAL A 196 1.07 -9.63 -7.83
N ASN A 197 0.51 -8.84 -6.92
CA ASN A 197 1.26 -8.24 -5.82
C ASN A 197 1.38 -9.12 -4.56
N ARG A 198 0.90 -10.39 -4.59
CA ARG A 198 0.77 -11.22 -3.38
C ARG A 198 1.91 -12.21 -3.12
N THR A 199 2.75 -12.56 -4.11
CA THR A 199 3.78 -13.59 -3.86
C THR A 199 5.03 -13.38 -4.69
N ILE A 200 6.17 -13.69 -4.08
CA ILE A 200 7.54 -13.46 -4.55
C ILE A 200 8.01 -14.52 -5.56
N ASP A 201 7.22 -15.58 -5.81
CA ASP A 201 7.57 -16.70 -6.71
C ASP A 201 6.85 -16.62 -8.07
N LEU A 202 7.63 -16.52 -9.15
CA LEU A 202 7.20 -16.18 -10.50
C LEU A 202 6.25 -17.23 -11.13
N ILE A 203 6.43 -18.52 -10.82
CA ILE A 203 5.69 -19.63 -11.45
C ILE A 203 4.28 -19.82 -10.85
N PRO A 204 4.10 -20.04 -9.53
CA PRO A 204 2.76 -20.23 -8.95
C PRO A 204 1.88 -18.98 -9.12
N THR A 205 2.46 -17.77 -9.05
CA THR A 205 1.72 -16.52 -9.24
C THR A 205 1.32 -16.28 -10.70
N ALA A 206 2.14 -16.72 -11.66
CA ALA A 206 1.79 -16.64 -13.08
C ALA A 206 0.61 -17.55 -13.42
N GLU A 207 0.55 -18.78 -12.92
CA GLU A 207 -0.58 -19.68 -13.17
C GLU A 207 -1.91 -19.20 -12.56
N GLU A 208 -1.88 -18.63 -11.35
CA GLU A 208 -3.08 -18.03 -10.73
C GLU A 208 -3.55 -16.81 -11.51
N THR A 209 -2.61 -15.95 -11.92
CA THR A 209 -2.90 -14.79 -12.76
C THR A 209 -3.52 -15.22 -14.09
N LEU A 210 -2.95 -16.24 -14.73
CA LEU A 210 -3.49 -16.78 -15.98
C LEU A 210 -4.91 -17.34 -15.80
N GLU A 211 -5.26 -17.95 -14.66
CA GLU A 211 -6.64 -18.41 -14.43
C GLU A 211 -7.62 -17.25 -14.31
N VAL A 212 -7.24 -16.16 -13.65
CA VAL A 212 -8.08 -14.94 -13.58
C VAL A 212 -8.23 -14.33 -14.96
N VAL A 213 -7.12 -14.15 -15.70
CA VAL A 213 -7.13 -13.58 -17.05
C VAL A 213 -7.96 -14.44 -17.99
N ARG A 214 -7.81 -15.77 -17.94
CA ARG A 214 -8.58 -16.72 -18.73
C ARG A 214 -10.09 -16.57 -18.50
N ARG A 215 -10.53 -16.38 -17.25
CA ARG A 215 -11.95 -16.17 -16.92
C ARG A 215 -12.46 -14.80 -17.35
N VAL A 216 -11.71 -13.73 -17.07
CA VAL A 216 -12.09 -12.35 -17.43
C VAL A 216 -12.14 -12.18 -18.94
N ALA A 217 -11.17 -12.74 -19.66
CA ALA A 217 -11.14 -12.74 -21.10
C ALA A 217 -12.08 -13.79 -21.71
N GLU A 218 -12.80 -14.60 -20.93
CA GLU A 218 -13.66 -15.71 -21.38
C GLU A 218 -12.97 -16.58 -22.46
N MET A 219 -11.74 -17.03 -22.16
CA MET A 219 -10.91 -17.87 -23.01
C MET A 219 -10.84 -19.29 -22.46
N ASP A 220 -10.57 -20.27 -23.31
CA ASP A 220 -10.43 -21.67 -22.88
C ASP A 220 -9.04 -21.96 -22.33
N VAL A 221 -8.02 -21.33 -22.91
CA VAL A 221 -6.63 -21.55 -22.57
C VAL A 221 -5.90 -20.23 -22.43
N ALA A 222 -5.03 -20.15 -21.43
CA ALA A 222 -4.09 -19.05 -21.24
C ALA A 222 -2.68 -19.60 -21.01
N ALA A 223 -1.70 -19.09 -21.74
CA ALA A 223 -0.30 -19.51 -21.62
C ALA A 223 0.64 -18.30 -21.66
N LEU A 224 1.69 -18.35 -20.85
CA LEU A 224 2.71 -17.33 -20.76
C LEU A 224 4.02 -17.87 -21.36
N TYR A 225 4.55 -17.18 -22.36
CA TYR A 225 5.81 -17.52 -23.00
C TYR A 225 6.86 -16.44 -22.76
N GLN A 226 8.09 -16.86 -22.52
CA GLN A 226 9.26 -16.00 -22.45
C GLN A 226 10.06 -16.09 -23.76
N VAL A 227 10.57 -14.96 -24.23
CA VAL A 227 11.51 -14.91 -25.35
C VAL A 227 12.89 -15.31 -24.85
N ASP A 228 13.53 -16.28 -25.52
CA ASP A 228 14.90 -16.66 -25.19
C ASP A 228 15.92 -15.57 -25.56
N SER A 229 17.10 -15.63 -24.96
CA SER A 229 18.23 -14.69 -25.11
C SER A 229 18.63 -14.40 -26.56
N GLY A 230 18.39 -15.35 -27.48
CA GLY A 230 18.65 -15.20 -28.91
C GLY A 230 17.49 -14.61 -29.73
N GLY A 231 16.30 -14.44 -29.14
CA GLY A 231 15.11 -13.89 -29.82
C GLY A 231 14.44 -14.85 -30.81
N GLU A 232 14.94 -16.08 -30.96
CA GLU A 232 14.49 -17.03 -31.98
C GLU A 232 13.36 -17.95 -31.49
N THR A 233 13.32 -18.24 -30.18
CA THR A 233 12.38 -19.20 -29.60
C THR A 233 11.63 -18.61 -28.39
N LEU A 234 10.46 -19.18 -28.15
CA LEU A 234 9.55 -18.90 -27.05
C LEU A 234 9.48 -20.13 -26.15
N SER A 235 9.83 -19.98 -24.88
CA SER A 235 9.72 -21.04 -23.88
C SER A 235 8.47 -20.85 -23.01
N LEU A 236 7.73 -21.92 -22.77
CA LEU A 236 6.55 -21.88 -21.92
C LEU A 236 6.96 -21.73 -20.45
N VAL A 237 6.44 -20.69 -19.80
CA VAL A 237 6.70 -20.37 -18.38
C VAL A 237 5.56 -20.88 -17.49
N ALA A 238 4.31 -20.67 -17.92
CA ALA A 238 3.13 -21.04 -17.16
C ALA A 238 1.93 -21.25 -18.09
N GLN A 239 0.96 -22.07 -17.68
CA GLN A 239 -0.26 -22.32 -18.45
C GLN A 239 -1.48 -22.63 -17.59
N ARG A 240 -2.66 -22.33 -18.13
CA ARG A 240 -3.96 -22.79 -17.64
C ARG A 240 -4.83 -23.24 -18.81
N GLY A 241 -5.44 -24.42 -18.68
CA GLY A 241 -6.34 -25.00 -19.68
C GLY A 241 -5.65 -25.88 -20.73
N LEU A 242 -4.30 -26.02 -20.71
CA LEU A 242 -3.62 -27.02 -21.55
C LEU A 242 -3.61 -28.39 -20.85
N GLY A 243 -3.95 -29.43 -21.61
CA GLY A 243 -3.71 -30.82 -21.22
C GLY A 243 -2.23 -31.23 -21.39
N PRO A 244 -1.77 -32.25 -20.64
CA PRO A 244 -0.34 -32.61 -20.55
C PRO A 244 0.31 -33.00 -21.89
N GLU A 245 -0.42 -33.67 -22.78
CA GLU A 245 0.10 -34.02 -24.13
C GLU A 245 0.39 -32.80 -25.02
N VAL A 246 -0.35 -31.71 -24.79
CA VAL A 246 -0.20 -30.47 -25.58
C VAL A 246 0.90 -29.62 -24.99
N GLU A 247 0.98 -29.56 -23.66
CA GLU A 247 2.01 -28.81 -22.95
C GLU A 247 3.42 -29.17 -23.43
N GLU A 248 3.73 -30.46 -23.53
CA GLU A 248 5.05 -30.93 -23.98
C GLU A 248 5.35 -30.48 -25.41
N ARG A 249 4.33 -30.42 -26.27
CA ARG A 249 4.45 -30.03 -27.69
C ARG A 249 4.53 -28.53 -27.89
N VAL A 250 4.00 -27.74 -26.97
CA VAL A 250 4.06 -26.26 -27.01
C VAL A 250 5.11 -25.68 -26.07
N ARG A 251 5.89 -26.52 -25.37
CA ARG A 251 6.92 -26.11 -24.42
C ARG A 251 7.92 -25.13 -25.03
N VAL A 252 8.28 -25.34 -26.31
CA VAL A 252 9.13 -24.44 -27.09
C VAL A 252 8.46 -24.14 -28.41
N ARG A 253 8.38 -22.86 -28.80
CA ARG A 253 7.79 -22.43 -30.06
C ARG A 253 8.72 -21.48 -30.81
N PRO A 254 8.80 -21.54 -32.15
CA PRO A 254 9.58 -20.56 -32.91
C PRO A 254 8.89 -19.20 -32.89
N VAL A 255 9.69 -18.13 -32.83
CA VAL A 255 9.21 -16.76 -33.04
C VAL A 255 8.89 -16.56 -34.53
N GLU A 256 9.74 -17.05 -35.42
CA GLU A 256 9.48 -16.97 -36.86
C GLU A 256 8.32 -17.88 -37.28
N GLY A 257 7.47 -17.41 -38.20
CA GLY A 257 6.34 -18.19 -38.72
C GLY A 257 5.16 -18.40 -37.75
N SER A 258 5.24 -17.99 -36.48
CA SER A 258 4.14 -18.13 -35.49
C SER A 258 3.35 -16.83 -35.28
N GLN A 259 2.07 -16.94 -34.92
CA GLN A 259 1.24 -15.78 -34.54
C GLN A 259 1.78 -15.10 -33.28
N LEU A 260 2.24 -15.89 -32.31
CA LEU A 260 2.88 -15.38 -31.10
C LEU A 260 4.10 -14.53 -31.44
N GLY A 261 4.94 -14.99 -32.36
CA GLY A 261 6.10 -14.23 -32.76
C GLY A 261 5.78 -13.00 -33.62
N LYS A 262 4.62 -12.92 -34.30
CA LYS A 262 4.17 -11.66 -34.91
C LYS A 262 3.94 -10.60 -33.84
N ALA A 263 3.29 -10.93 -32.73
CA ALA A 263 3.09 -10.01 -31.61
C ALA A 263 4.42 -9.61 -30.95
N VAL A 264 5.37 -10.54 -30.82
CA VAL A 264 6.72 -10.25 -30.31
C VAL A 264 7.47 -9.26 -31.21
N ARG A 265 7.49 -9.50 -32.53
CA ARG A 265 8.20 -8.62 -33.49
C ARG A 265 7.53 -7.26 -33.66
N SER A 266 6.20 -7.20 -33.63
CA SER A 266 5.47 -5.94 -33.80
C SER A 266 5.40 -5.12 -32.51
N GLY A 267 5.57 -5.76 -31.35
CA GLY A 267 5.31 -5.15 -30.05
C GLY A 267 3.84 -4.78 -29.85
N ARG A 268 2.92 -5.31 -30.65
CA ARG A 268 1.48 -5.02 -30.61
C ARG A 268 0.66 -6.31 -30.52
N PRO A 269 -0.54 -6.28 -29.91
CA PRO A 269 -1.42 -7.43 -29.92
C PRO A 269 -1.74 -7.90 -31.33
N SER A 270 -1.86 -9.22 -31.48
CA SER A 270 -2.32 -9.83 -32.72
C SER A 270 -3.42 -10.84 -32.45
N VAL A 271 -4.52 -10.73 -33.19
CA VAL A 271 -5.61 -11.71 -33.18
C VAL A 271 -5.52 -12.55 -34.44
N ALA A 272 -5.65 -13.85 -34.28
CA ALA A 272 -5.77 -14.81 -35.37
C ALA A 272 -7.08 -15.57 -35.25
N HIS A 273 -7.82 -15.62 -36.36
CA HIS A 273 -9.01 -16.43 -36.51
C HIS A 273 -8.67 -17.69 -37.34
N GLY A 274 -9.24 -18.83 -36.99
CA GLY A 274 -8.94 -20.13 -37.60
C GLY A 274 -7.52 -20.60 -37.30
N LEU A 275 -7.28 -21.06 -36.06
CA LEU A 275 -5.94 -21.39 -35.57
C LEU A 275 -5.22 -22.44 -36.43
N SER A 276 -5.96 -23.34 -37.07
CA SER A 276 -5.43 -24.34 -38.00
C SER A 276 -4.79 -23.76 -39.27
N SER A 277 -5.23 -22.56 -39.69
CA SER A 277 -4.66 -21.82 -40.83
C SER A 277 -3.61 -20.79 -40.43
N ALA A 278 -3.57 -20.43 -39.13
CA ALA A 278 -2.78 -19.34 -38.60
C ALA A 278 -1.45 -19.78 -37.98
N VAL A 279 -1.35 -21.03 -37.53
CA VAL A 279 -0.09 -21.67 -37.12
C VAL A 279 0.69 -21.96 -38.40
N GLY A 280 1.81 -21.27 -38.65
CA GLY A 280 2.62 -21.46 -39.86
C GLY A 280 3.27 -22.84 -39.97
N SER A 281 4.60 -22.91 -39.94
CA SER A 281 5.41 -24.10 -40.28
C SER A 281 5.24 -25.35 -39.40
N ASP A 282 4.31 -25.35 -38.43
CA ASP A 282 4.14 -26.43 -37.46
C ASP A 282 2.78 -27.13 -37.65
N SER A 283 2.73 -28.03 -38.65
CA SER A 283 1.54 -28.79 -39.05
C SER A 283 0.93 -29.61 -37.91
N ALA A 284 1.75 -29.97 -36.93
CA ALA A 284 1.35 -30.76 -35.78
C ALA A 284 0.51 -29.94 -34.78
N LEU A 285 0.76 -28.63 -34.68
CA LEU A 285 -0.04 -27.73 -33.86
C LEU A 285 -1.35 -27.31 -34.53
N GLY A 286 -1.36 -27.23 -35.86
CA GLY A 286 -2.57 -27.00 -36.65
C GLY A 286 -3.61 -28.11 -36.47
N SER A 287 -3.19 -29.39 -36.58
CA SER A 287 -4.09 -30.54 -36.38
C SER A 287 -4.63 -30.63 -34.95
N LEU A 288 -3.81 -30.30 -33.96
CA LEU A 288 -4.22 -30.29 -32.55
C LEU A 288 -5.25 -29.18 -32.25
N ALA A 289 -5.10 -28.03 -32.92
CA ALA A 289 -6.07 -26.94 -32.84
C ALA A 289 -7.40 -27.34 -33.48
N GLU A 290 -7.40 -28.12 -34.57
CA GLU A 290 -8.61 -28.66 -35.20
C GLU A 290 -9.29 -29.71 -34.32
N GLU A 291 -8.55 -30.66 -33.77
CA GLU A 291 -9.07 -31.71 -32.88
C GLU A 291 -9.76 -31.14 -31.64
N ARG A 292 -9.26 -30.00 -31.12
CA ARG A 292 -9.84 -29.30 -29.98
C ARG A 292 -10.82 -28.19 -30.34
N GLY A 293 -11.04 -27.95 -31.63
CA GLY A 293 -11.94 -26.91 -32.12
C GLY A 293 -11.50 -25.49 -31.77
N HIS A 294 -10.20 -25.22 -31.59
CA HIS A 294 -9.68 -23.88 -31.30
C HIS A 294 -9.80 -22.96 -32.52
N GLN A 295 -10.59 -21.89 -32.40
CA GLN A 295 -10.92 -20.99 -33.51
C GLN A 295 -10.31 -19.60 -33.38
N THR A 296 -9.99 -19.13 -32.17
CA THR A 296 -9.45 -17.78 -31.97
C THR A 296 -8.19 -17.84 -31.12
N GLN A 297 -7.14 -17.12 -31.52
CA GLN A 297 -5.96 -16.89 -30.70
C GLN A 297 -5.67 -15.39 -30.60
N LEU A 298 -5.59 -14.88 -29.37
CA LEU A 298 -5.10 -13.56 -29.05
C LEU A 298 -3.68 -13.69 -28.49
N ALA A 299 -2.73 -12.99 -29.11
CA ALA A 299 -1.36 -12.88 -28.64
C ALA A 299 -1.11 -11.47 -28.12
N LEU A 300 -0.75 -11.36 -26.84
CA LEU A 300 -0.51 -10.09 -26.16
C LEU A 300 0.98 -9.99 -25.78
N PRO A 301 1.74 -9.05 -26.36
CA PRO A 301 3.13 -8.85 -25.98
C PRO A 301 3.23 -8.29 -24.56
N ILE A 302 4.25 -8.73 -23.83
CA ILE A 302 4.52 -8.31 -22.45
C ILE A 302 5.79 -7.45 -22.46
N PRO A 303 5.65 -6.12 -22.41
CA PRO A 303 6.79 -5.23 -22.43
C PRO A 303 7.45 -5.11 -21.04
N ILE A 304 8.77 -5.10 -21.01
CA ILE A 304 9.60 -4.74 -19.84
C ILE A 304 10.67 -3.75 -20.33
N LYS A 305 10.73 -2.56 -19.71
CA LYS A 305 11.69 -1.49 -20.07
C LYS A 305 11.76 -1.12 -21.57
N GLY A 306 10.66 -1.29 -22.31
CA GLY A 306 10.59 -0.97 -23.74
C GLY A 306 10.97 -2.12 -24.68
N GLU A 307 11.33 -3.29 -24.15
CA GLU A 307 11.55 -4.52 -24.92
C GLU A 307 10.45 -5.55 -24.64
N VAL A 308 10.14 -6.41 -25.61
CA VAL A 308 9.16 -7.48 -25.42
C VAL A 308 9.85 -8.66 -24.73
N TRP A 309 9.61 -8.80 -23.41
CA TRP A 309 10.15 -9.91 -22.63
C TRP A 309 9.48 -11.24 -22.98
N GLY A 310 8.20 -11.21 -23.30
CA GLY A 310 7.39 -12.39 -23.50
C GLY A 310 6.08 -12.11 -24.21
N VAL A 311 5.28 -13.16 -24.39
CA VAL A 311 3.96 -13.07 -25.01
C VAL A 311 2.97 -13.95 -24.26
N MET A 312 1.79 -13.40 -23.97
CA MET A 312 0.65 -14.12 -23.43
C MET A 312 -0.22 -14.61 -24.57
N ALA A 313 -0.46 -15.90 -24.61
CA ALA A 313 -1.32 -16.55 -25.59
C ALA A 313 -2.66 -16.90 -24.94
N LEU A 314 -3.74 -16.35 -25.48
CA LEU A 314 -5.11 -16.65 -25.10
C LEU A 314 -5.80 -17.36 -26.26
N VAL A 315 -6.46 -18.49 -26.00
CA VAL A 315 -7.09 -19.30 -27.04
C VAL A 315 -8.53 -19.62 -26.66
N ALA A 316 -9.43 -19.51 -27.63
CA ALA A 316 -10.84 -19.88 -27.51
C ALA A 316 -11.26 -20.83 -28.64
N SER A 317 -12.18 -21.74 -28.31
CA SER A 317 -12.80 -22.71 -29.21
C SER A 317 -14.02 -22.16 -29.94
N THR A 318 -14.42 -20.94 -29.57
CA THR A 318 -15.42 -20.16 -30.27
C THR A 318 -14.76 -19.06 -31.10
N PRO A 319 -15.37 -18.69 -32.24
CA PRO A 319 -14.95 -17.51 -32.98
C PRO A 319 -15.33 -16.27 -32.18
N ARG A 320 -14.32 -15.44 -31.86
CA ARG A 320 -14.50 -14.23 -31.06
C ARG A 320 -13.81 -13.05 -31.72
N GLU A 321 -14.48 -11.90 -31.72
CA GLU A 321 -13.91 -10.62 -32.09
C GLU A 321 -13.65 -9.78 -30.85
N PHE A 322 -12.59 -8.97 -30.87
CA PHE A 322 -12.22 -8.11 -29.75
C PHE A 322 -12.45 -6.65 -30.14
N GLY A 323 -13.30 -5.96 -29.38
CA GLY A 323 -13.52 -4.52 -29.55
C GLY A 323 -12.31 -3.70 -29.09
N PRO A 324 -12.23 -2.41 -29.45
CA PRO A 324 -11.10 -1.54 -29.06
C PRO A 324 -10.95 -1.38 -27.54
N GLU A 325 -12.06 -1.28 -26.80
CA GLU A 325 -12.04 -1.17 -25.34
C GLU A 325 -11.57 -2.47 -24.67
N GLU A 326 -12.02 -3.62 -25.18
CA GLU A 326 -11.60 -4.93 -24.69
C GLU A 326 -10.12 -5.19 -24.97
N MET A 327 -9.64 -4.80 -26.15
CA MET A 327 -8.22 -4.88 -26.49
C MET A 327 -7.35 -4.03 -25.56
N GLN A 328 -7.80 -2.80 -25.24
CA GLN A 328 -7.09 -1.93 -24.29
C GLN A 328 -7.02 -2.57 -22.90
N LEU A 329 -8.10 -3.20 -22.44
CA LEU A 329 -8.08 -3.93 -21.18
C LEU A 329 -7.08 -5.09 -21.22
N MET A 330 -7.05 -5.87 -22.31
CA MET A 330 -6.12 -6.99 -22.47
C MET A 330 -4.66 -6.55 -22.54
N GLU A 331 -4.36 -5.45 -23.25
CA GLU A 331 -3.03 -4.82 -23.24
C GLU A 331 -2.64 -4.36 -21.84
N ALA A 332 -3.55 -3.73 -21.11
CA ALA A 332 -3.29 -3.27 -19.75
C ALA A 332 -2.99 -4.44 -18.80
N VAL A 333 -3.70 -5.56 -18.94
CA VAL A 333 -3.42 -6.80 -18.21
C VAL A 333 -2.02 -7.33 -18.56
N ALA A 334 -1.66 -7.41 -19.84
CA ALA A 334 -0.33 -7.86 -20.27
C ALA A 334 0.79 -6.94 -19.74
N TYR A 335 0.55 -5.63 -19.71
CA TYR A 335 1.47 -4.66 -19.10
C TYR A 335 1.66 -4.91 -17.59
N GLN A 336 0.58 -5.14 -16.85
CA GLN A 336 0.67 -5.46 -15.41
C GLN A 336 1.43 -6.76 -15.15
N VAL A 337 1.27 -7.76 -16.01
CA VAL A 337 2.08 -8.99 -15.95
C VAL A 337 3.56 -8.68 -16.19
N GLY A 338 3.90 -7.78 -17.13
CA GLY A 338 5.27 -7.33 -17.35
C GLY A 338 5.89 -6.69 -16.11
N VAL A 339 5.16 -5.80 -15.44
CA VAL A 339 5.60 -5.18 -14.17
C VAL A 339 5.82 -6.23 -13.07
N ALA A 340 4.95 -7.24 -12.99
CA ALA A 340 5.09 -8.36 -12.06
C ALA A 340 6.40 -9.14 -12.28
N VAL A 341 6.62 -9.53 -13.53
CA VAL A 341 7.76 -10.33 -13.96
C VAL A 341 9.07 -9.55 -13.77
N GLU A 342 9.08 -8.25 -14.06
CA GLU A 342 10.24 -7.39 -13.80
C GLU A 342 10.60 -7.37 -12.30
N ARG A 343 9.61 -7.22 -11.41
CA ARG A 343 9.84 -7.23 -9.96
C ARG A 343 10.35 -8.58 -9.47
N ALA A 344 9.72 -9.66 -9.94
CA ALA A 344 10.07 -11.01 -9.52
C ALA A 344 11.47 -11.44 -10.03
N SER A 345 11.83 -11.08 -11.26
CA SER A 345 13.18 -11.32 -11.80
C SER A 345 14.26 -10.53 -11.05
N LEU A 346 14.03 -9.24 -10.75
CA LEU A 346 14.93 -8.42 -9.95
C LEU A 346 15.14 -9.00 -8.54
N PHE A 347 14.06 -9.48 -7.93
CA PHE A 347 14.11 -10.09 -6.59
C PHE A 347 14.85 -11.43 -6.60
N ALA A 348 14.60 -12.27 -7.61
CA ALA A 348 15.30 -13.54 -7.80
C ALA A 348 16.81 -13.32 -7.96
N GLU A 349 17.22 -12.36 -8.80
CA GLU A 349 18.62 -11.99 -8.99
C GLU A 349 19.26 -11.48 -7.68
N THR A 350 18.53 -10.65 -6.94
CA THR A 350 18.99 -10.12 -5.64
C THR A 350 19.14 -11.24 -4.60
N ARG A 351 18.21 -12.19 -4.57
CA ARG A 351 18.25 -13.34 -3.64
C ARG A 351 19.36 -14.32 -4.00
N GLU A 352 19.57 -14.60 -5.29
CA GLU A 352 20.67 -15.46 -5.75
C GLU A 352 22.03 -14.83 -5.41
N LYS A 353 22.19 -13.52 -5.63
CA LYS A 353 23.36 -12.75 -5.19
C LYS A 353 23.52 -12.78 -3.67
N GLY A 354 22.42 -12.62 -2.92
CA GLY A 354 22.39 -12.67 -1.45
C GLY A 354 22.80 -14.03 -0.90
N GLN A 355 22.24 -15.13 -1.41
CA GLN A 355 22.59 -16.50 -0.99
C GLN A 355 24.03 -16.87 -1.34
N ARG A 356 24.52 -16.40 -2.48
CA ARG A 356 25.95 -16.53 -2.84
C ARG A 356 26.81 -15.78 -1.83
N LEU A 357 26.52 -14.50 -1.56
CA LEU A 357 27.24 -13.70 -0.57
C LEU A 357 27.17 -14.30 0.85
N GLU A 358 26.02 -14.80 1.29
CA GLU A 358 25.85 -15.46 2.61
C GLU A 358 26.67 -16.75 2.72
N SER A 359 26.70 -17.57 1.67
CA SER A 359 27.53 -18.78 1.64
C SER A 359 29.03 -18.43 1.73
N LEU A 360 29.43 -17.33 1.11
CA LEU A 360 30.81 -16.84 1.11
C LEU A 360 31.20 -16.17 2.44
N VAL A 361 30.29 -15.40 3.03
CA VAL A 361 30.45 -14.80 4.36
C VAL A 361 30.48 -15.86 5.45
N GLY A 362 29.68 -16.92 5.36
CA GLY A 362 29.71 -18.03 6.32
C GLY A 362 31.04 -18.79 6.30
N VAL A 363 31.64 -18.94 5.11
CA VAL A 363 32.98 -19.51 4.95
C VAL A 363 34.05 -18.58 5.52
N ALA A 364 33.94 -17.27 5.29
CA ALA A 364 34.83 -16.26 5.88
C ALA A 364 34.73 -16.15 7.42
N GLN A 365 33.53 -16.29 7.99
CA GLN A 365 33.29 -16.22 9.43
C GLN A 365 33.84 -17.42 10.20
N THR A 366 33.83 -18.61 9.57
CA THR A 366 34.49 -19.81 10.13
C THR A 366 36.01 -19.63 10.19
N VAL A 367 36.59 -18.86 9.26
CA VAL A 367 38.04 -18.56 9.25
C VAL A 367 38.42 -17.55 10.36
N THR A 368 37.49 -16.70 10.81
CA THR A 368 37.75 -15.69 11.86
C THR A 368 37.66 -16.20 13.30
N SER A 369 37.24 -17.46 13.54
CA SER A 369 37.00 -17.96 14.91
C SER A 369 38.23 -18.53 15.61
N SER A 370 39.33 -18.80 14.89
CA SER A 370 40.58 -19.25 15.49
C SER A 370 41.58 -18.11 15.60
N LEU A 371 42.28 -18.08 16.73
CA LEU A 371 43.38 -17.15 17.00
C LEU A 371 44.75 -17.80 16.73
N ASP A 372 44.77 -19.08 16.36
CA ASP A 372 45.99 -19.80 15.97
C ASP A 372 46.25 -19.61 14.47
N LEU A 373 47.41 -19.03 14.15
CA LEU A 373 47.81 -18.74 12.76
C LEU A 373 47.77 -19.99 11.86
N ARG A 374 48.18 -21.16 12.35
CA ARG A 374 48.20 -22.39 11.55
C ARG A 374 46.79 -22.87 11.25
N GLU A 375 45.89 -22.80 12.21
CA GLU A 375 44.48 -23.17 12.01
C GLU A 375 43.79 -22.24 11.02
N VAL A 376 44.05 -20.93 11.12
CA VAL A 376 43.53 -19.93 10.17
C VAL A 376 44.03 -20.20 8.75
N LEU A 377 45.33 -20.45 8.57
CA LEU A 377 45.90 -20.76 7.24
C LEU A 377 45.29 -22.05 6.64
N GLN A 378 45.03 -23.07 7.46
CA GLN A 378 44.34 -24.29 7.03
C GLN A 378 42.88 -24.03 6.65
N ALA A 379 42.17 -23.26 7.46
CA ALA A 379 40.78 -22.89 7.19
C ALA A 379 40.65 -22.11 5.89
N VAL A 380 41.57 -21.17 5.60
CA VAL A 380 41.62 -20.41 4.34
C VAL A 380 41.79 -21.34 3.13
N VAL A 381 42.74 -22.27 3.18
CA VAL A 381 42.99 -23.21 2.07
C VAL A 381 41.78 -24.13 1.84
N GLN A 382 41.18 -24.65 2.91
CA GLN A 382 39.98 -25.48 2.81
C GLN A 382 38.80 -24.71 2.24
N ALA A 383 38.58 -23.48 2.72
CA ALA A 383 37.56 -22.58 2.22
C ALA A 383 37.73 -22.31 0.72
N ALA A 384 38.94 -21.94 0.29
CA ALA A 384 39.25 -21.71 -1.12
C ALA A 384 39.05 -22.96 -1.99
N SER A 385 39.37 -24.15 -1.47
CA SER A 385 39.15 -25.41 -2.21
C SER A 385 37.67 -25.73 -2.45
N ARG A 386 36.77 -25.19 -1.60
CA ARG A 386 35.31 -25.28 -1.79
C ARG A 386 34.78 -24.28 -2.81
N LEU A 387 35.46 -23.14 -3.00
CA LEU A 387 35.09 -22.14 -4.00
C LEU A 387 35.29 -22.67 -5.43
N ILE A 388 36.34 -23.46 -5.65
CA ILE A 388 36.62 -24.08 -6.95
C ILE A 388 36.76 -25.60 -6.76
N PRO A 389 35.67 -26.37 -6.87
CA PRO A 389 35.68 -27.81 -6.67
C PRO A 389 36.68 -28.53 -7.60
N GLY A 390 37.45 -29.47 -7.04
CA GLY A 390 38.46 -30.22 -7.77
C GLY A 390 39.77 -29.44 -8.04
N SER A 391 39.92 -28.25 -7.47
CA SER A 391 41.19 -27.52 -7.47
C SER A 391 42.12 -27.98 -6.35
N SER A 392 43.42 -27.82 -6.57
CA SER A 392 44.44 -27.85 -5.54
C SER A 392 44.78 -26.43 -5.15
N VAL A 393 44.77 -26.15 -3.85
CA VAL A 393 44.98 -24.79 -3.33
C VAL A 393 46.24 -24.77 -2.47
N ARG A 394 47.06 -23.74 -2.65
CA ARG A 394 48.28 -23.50 -1.89
C ARG A 394 48.34 -22.08 -1.36
N LEU A 395 48.80 -21.93 -0.12
CA LEU A 395 48.96 -20.63 0.51
C LEU A 395 50.43 -20.43 0.89
N TRP A 396 50.99 -19.36 0.34
CA TRP A 396 52.35 -18.91 0.56
C TRP A 396 52.33 -17.65 1.41
N THR A 397 53.18 -17.57 2.44
CA THR A 397 53.36 -16.34 3.23
C THR A 397 54.60 -15.59 2.75
N ALA A 398 54.53 -14.27 2.75
CA ALA A 398 55.65 -13.40 2.42
C ALA A 398 56.50 -13.12 3.67
N GLU A 399 57.79 -13.44 3.58
CA GLU A 399 58.83 -13.10 4.56
C GLU A 399 59.89 -12.28 3.83
N GLU A 400 59.90 -10.96 4.02
CA GLU A 400 60.87 -10.03 3.39
C GLU A 400 60.95 -10.15 1.85
N ASP A 401 61.90 -10.92 1.33
CA ASP A 401 62.21 -11.12 -0.10
C ASP A 401 61.80 -12.51 -0.64
N ARG A 402 61.19 -13.35 0.21
CA ARG A 402 60.82 -14.72 -0.13
C ARG A 402 59.37 -15.05 0.22
N LEU A 403 58.84 -16.01 -0.52
CA LEU A 403 57.56 -16.65 -0.30
C LEU A 403 57.82 -18.05 0.23
N VAL A 404 57.21 -18.38 1.37
CA VAL A 404 57.32 -19.70 2.01
C VAL A 404 55.97 -20.40 1.97
N LEU A 405 55.94 -21.63 1.48
CA LEU A 405 54.71 -22.44 1.42
C LEU A 405 54.31 -22.88 2.84
N GLN A 406 53.15 -22.43 3.31
CA GLN A 406 52.65 -22.79 4.65
C GLN A 406 51.69 -23.97 4.62
N VAL A 407 50.71 -23.92 3.71
CA VAL A 407 49.62 -24.89 3.66
C VAL A 407 49.26 -25.22 2.22
N GLU A 408 48.89 -26.46 1.97
CA GLU A 408 48.33 -26.90 0.70
C GLU A 408 47.19 -27.92 0.91
N SER A 409 46.33 -28.04 -0.10
CA SER A 409 45.26 -29.04 -0.18
C SER A 409 45.09 -29.52 -1.63
N GLY A 410 44.62 -30.77 -1.80
CA GLY A 410 44.29 -31.33 -3.11
C GLY A 410 45.46 -31.84 -3.96
N THR A 411 46.66 -32.02 -3.39
CA THR A 411 47.84 -32.64 -4.03
C THR A 411 47.69 -34.18 -4.03
N SER A 412 47.97 -34.86 -5.15
CA SER A 412 47.79 -36.33 -5.24
C SER A 412 49.03 -37.14 -4.88
N VAL A 413 50.24 -36.56 -4.93
CA VAL A 413 51.48 -37.29 -4.65
C VAL A 413 52.06 -36.90 -3.28
N ALA A 414 52.16 -37.89 -2.39
CA ALA A 414 52.96 -37.78 -1.18
C ALA A 414 54.46 -37.78 -1.54
N ALA A 415 55.13 -36.66 -1.25
CA ALA A 415 56.56 -36.52 -1.01
C ALA A 415 57.53 -37.34 -1.92
N PHE A 416 57.79 -36.86 -3.14
CA PHE A 416 59.07 -37.10 -3.83
C PHE A 416 59.58 -35.79 -4.44
N GLY A 417 60.90 -35.60 -4.44
CA GLY A 417 61.60 -34.33 -4.70
C GLY A 417 61.23 -33.60 -6.00
N GLY A 418 61.46 -32.29 -6.02
CA GLY A 418 61.05 -31.33 -7.08
C GLY A 418 59.99 -30.31 -6.62
N ARG A 419 59.51 -30.43 -5.38
CA ARG A 419 58.59 -29.47 -4.76
C ARG A 419 59.36 -28.23 -4.31
N HIS A 420 59.10 -27.11 -4.97
CA HIS A 420 59.53 -25.82 -4.47
C HIS A 420 58.66 -25.44 -3.28
N THR A 421 59.29 -25.23 -2.12
CA THR A 421 58.63 -24.74 -0.90
C THR A 421 58.99 -23.29 -0.60
N ASN A 422 59.94 -22.73 -1.36
CA ASN A 422 60.38 -21.34 -1.27
C ASN A 422 60.51 -20.76 -2.69
N PHE A 423 60.08 -19.52 -2.87
CA PHE A 423 60.30 -18.71 -4.08
C PHE A 423 60.80 -17.32 -3.70
N ALA A 424 61.69 -16.72 -4.47
CA ALA A 424 61.95 -15.29 -4.36
C ALA A 424 60.77 -14.46 -4.90
N VAL A 425 60.62 -13.22 -4.44
CA VAL A 425 59.66 -12.29 -5.05
C VAL A 425 60.04 -12.06 -6.53
N GLY A 426 59.06 -12.19 -7.42
CA GLY A 426 59.25 -12.17 -8.88
C GLY A 426 59.62 -13.52 -9.50
N GLU A 427 59.98 -14.52 -8.69
CA GLU A 427 60.31 -15.87 -9.17
C GLU A 427 59.05 -16.74 -9.32
N GLY A 428 58.85 -17.26 -10.52
CA GLY A 428 57.74 -18.15 -10.78
C GLY A 428 56.38 -17.45 -10.87
N LEU A 429 55.32 -18.23 -11.12
CA LEU A 429 53.94 -17.69 -11.16
C LEU A 429 53.54 -17.05 -9.82
N VAL A 430 53.91 -17.69 -8.70
CA VAL A 430 53.60 -17.19 -7.35
C VAL A 430 54.41 -15.94 -7.02
N GLY A 431 55.72 -15.92 -7.32
CA GLY A 431 56.56 -14.74 -7.13
C GLY A 431 56.15 -13.57 -8.02
N HIS A 432 55.66 -13.82 -9.24
CA HIS A 432 55.11 -12.78 -10.10
C HIS A 432 53.90 -12.09 -9.45
N VAL A 433 52.94 -12.85 -8.92
CA VAL A 433 51.78 -12.30 -8.19
C VAL A 433 52.22 -11.48 -6.97
N ALA A 434 53.24 -11.96 -6.24
CA ALA A 434 53.81 -11.21 -5.12
C ALA A 434 54.47 -9.89 -5.55
N ALA A 435 55.19 -9.90 -6.68
CA ALA A 435 55.88 -8.72 -7.19
C ALA A 435 54.92 -7.66 -7.74
N THR A 436 53.93 -8.08 -8.53
CA THR A 436 52.94 -7.16 -9.13
C THR A 436 51.86 -6.75 -8.14
N ARG A 437 51.57 -7.58 -7.13
CA ARG A 437 50.42 -7.45 -6.23
C ARG A 437 49.08 -7.43 -6.96
N GLU A 438 49.05 -8.06 -8.13
CA GLU A 438 47.86 -8.20 -8.97
C GLU A 438 47.52 -9.68 -9.20
N PRO A 439 46.23 -10.04 -9.33
CA PRO A 439 45.84 -11.40 -9.70
C PRO A 439 46.45 -11.85 -11.04
N LEU A 440 46.82 -13.12 -11.12
CA LEU A 440 47.36 -13.74 -12.33
C LEU A 440 46.56 -14.99 -12.69
N VAL A 441 46.15 -15.11 -13.95
CA VAL A 441 45.53 -16.31 -14.51
C VAL A 441 46.39 -16.85 -15.65
N VAL A 442 46.66 -18.15 -15.62
CA VAL A 442 47.40 -18.87 -16.66
C VAL A 442 46.63 -20.11 -17.03
N GLU A 443 46.18 -20.20 -18.28
CA GLU A 443 45.36 -21.33 -18.76
C GLU A 443 46.17 -22.61 -18.93
N ARG A 444 47.44 -22.51 -19.37
CA ARG A 444 48.36 -23.62 -19.56
C ARG A 444 49.69 -23.37 -18.86
N VAL A 445 49.81 -23.87 -17.64
CA VAL A 445 50.99 -23.62 -16.79
C VAL A 445 52.27 -24.19 -17.38
N GLN A 446 52.22 -25.30 -18.12
CA GLN A 446 53.41 -25.90 -18.75
C GLN A 446 53.98 -25.06 -19.89
N GLU A 447 53.16 -24.21 -20.51
CA GLU A 447 53.53 -23.38 -21.66
C GLU A 447 53.97 -21.98 -21.22
N ASP A 448 53.69 -21.57 -19.98
CA ASP A 448 54.07 -20.26 -19.47
C ASP A 448 55.57 -20.22 -19.08
N PRO A 449 56.34 -19.27 -19.63
CA PRO A 449 57.79 -19.17 -19.37
C PRO A 449 58.11 -18.83 -17.91
N ARG A 450 57.13 -18.32 -17.15
CA ARG A 450 57.28 -18.02 -15.72
C ARG A 450 57.03 -19.25 -14.84
N THR A 451 56.74 -20.43 -15.37
CA THR A 451 56.49 -21.61 -14.53
C THR A 451 57.81 -22.23 -14.06
N VAL A 452 58.04 -22.21 -12.75
CA VAL A 452 59.27 -22.71 -12.12
C VAL A 452 58.95 -24.03 -11.43
N ASN A 453 59.04 -25.14 -12.20
CA ASN A 453 58.76 -26.56 -11.86
C ASN A 453 57.81 -27.29 -12.85
N VAL A 454 57.92 -26.99 -14.15
CA VAL A 454 57.05 -27.55 -15.21
C VAL A 454 56.91 -29.08 -15.13
N GLU A 455 58.00 -29.80 -14.90
CA GLU A 455 57.99 -31.27 -14.84
C GLU A 455 57.12 -31.81 -13.70
N TRP A 456 57.16 -31.15 -12.53
CA TRP A 456 56.33 -31.54 -11.39
C TRP A 456 54.87 -31.11 -11.58
N MET A 457 54.62 -29.92 -12.14
CA MET A 457 53.27 -29.47 -12.49
C MET A 457 52.62 -30.44 -13.49
N GLY A 458 53.38 -30.95 -14.46
CA GLY A 458 52.96 -31.98 -15.40
C GLY A 458 52.65 -33.32 -14.73
N ARG A 459 53.48 -33.78 -13.78
CA ARG A 459 53.25 -35.03 -13.03
C ARG A 459 51.99 -34.99 -12.16
N GLU A 460 51.68 -33.87 -11.53
CA GLU A 460 50.42 -33.66 -10.78
C GLU A 460 49.21 -33.45 -11.70
N GLY A 461 49.45 -33.27 -13.01
CA GLY A 461 48.43 -33.02 -14.02
C GLY A 461 47.82 -31.62 -13.95
N TYR A 462 48.46 -30.65 -13.29
CA TYR A 462 47.94 -29.28 -13.22
C TYR A 462 48.00 -28.60 -14.57
N MET A 463 46.89 -28.15 -15.11
CA MET A 463 46.83 -27.46 -16.41
C MET A 463 46.71 -25.95 -16.25
N SER A 464 45.84 -25.45 -15.36
CA SER A 464 45.59 -24.02 -15.21
C SER A 464 45.96 -23.54 -13.80
N TYR A 465 46.28 -22.25 -13.69
CA TYR A 465 46.66 -21.55 -12.46
C TYR A 465 45.88 -20.24 -12.32
N ALA A 466 45.39 -19.97 -11.12
CA ALA A 466 44.90 -18.67 -10.70
C ALA A 466 45.57 -18.30 -9.37
N GLY A 467 46.31 -17.20 -9.36
CA GLY A 467 46.99 -16.67 -8.19
C GLY A 467 46.39 -15.34 -7.78
N VAL A 468 46.07 -15.18 -6.49
CA VAL A 468 45.59 -13.93 -5.91
C VAL A 468 46.47 -13.50 -4.73
N PRO A 469 46.83 -12.22 -4.64
CA PRO A 469 47.65 -11.71 -3.54
C PRO A 469 46.80 -11.56 -2.26
N LEU A 470 47.39 -11.90 -1.11
CA LEU A 470 46.82 -11.65 0.21
C LEU A 470 47.36 -10.31 0.73
N LEU A 471 46.58 -9.25 0.59
CA LEU A 471 46.97 -7.89 0.93
C LEU A 471 46.23 -7.40 2.18
N PHE A 472 46.98 -6.85 3.14
CA PHE A 472 46.42 -6.13 4.29
C PHE A 472 46.99 -4.72 4.33
N GLN A 473 46.13 -3.70 4.23
CA GLN A 473 46.54 -2.29 4.16
C GLN A 473 47.69 -2.05 3.16
N ASN A 474 47.57 -2.64 1.96
CA ASN A 474 48.56 -2.57 0.88
C ASN A 474 49.92 -3.27 1.15
N ARG A 475 50.07 -3.97 2.28
CA ARG A 475 51.21 -4.85 2.57
C ARG A 475 50.89 -6.27 2.10
N LEU A 476 51.84 -6.88 1.40
CA LEU A 476 51.75 -8.28 0.99
C LEU A 476 51.98 -9.19 2.19
N LEU A 477 50.97 -9.99 2.55
CA LEU A 477 51.09 -11.05 3.54
C LEU A 477 51.42 -12.40 2.90
N GLY A 478 51.08 -12.57 1.63
CA GLY A 478 51.23 -13.85 0.95
C GLY A 478 50.53 -13.94 -0.40
N VAL A 479 50.49 -15.14 -0.96
CA VAL A 479 49.82 -15.46 -2.22
C VAL A 479 49.00 -16.73 -2.04
N LEU A 480 47.74 -16.69 -2.47
CA LEU A 480 46.87 -17.84 -2.58
C LEU A 480 46.87 -18.31 -4.04
N ALA A 481 47.35 -19.53 -4.27
CA ALA A 481 47.48 -20.15 -5.57
C ALA A 481 46.48 -21.29 -5.72
N ILE A 482 45.76 -21.30 -6.83
CA ILE A 482 44.74 -22.29 -7.16
C ILE A 482 45.13 -22.95 -8.48
N LEU A 483 45.19 -24.27 -8.48
CA LEU A 483 45.64 -25.10 -9.59
C LEU A 483 44.53 -26.08 -9.96
N THR A 484 44.23 -26.22 -11.25
CA THR A 484 43.22 -27.17 -11.75
C THR A 484 43.84 -28.18 -12.69
N ARG A 485 43.38 -29.43 -12.64
CA ARG A 485 43.84 -30.51 -13.54
C ARG A 485 43.14 -30.55 -14.91
N ARG A 486 42.21 -29.62 -15.09
CA ARG A 486 41.50 -29.37 -16.35
C ARG A 486 41.79 -27.95 -16.78
N LEU A 487 41.67 -27.70 -18.08
CA LEU A 487 41.64 -26.34 -18.60
C LEU A 487 40.48 -25.59 -17.93
N HIS A 488 40.82 -24.56 -17.18
CA HIS A 488 39.85 -23.73 -16.50
C HIS A 488 40.32 -22.28 -16.56
N ARG A 489 39.51 -21.47 -17.23
CA ARG A 489 39.64 -20.02 -17.23
C ARG A 489 38.59 -19.47 -16.29
N PRO A 490 38.98 -18.94 -15.12
CA PRO A 490 38.03 -18.32 -14.20
C PRO A 490 37.25 -17.21 -14.91
N SER A 491 35.93 -17.18 -14.73
CA SER A 491 35.10 -16.07 -15.17
C SER A 491 35.47 -14.79 -14.42
N LYS A 492 34.96 -13.65 -14.89
CA LYS A 492 35.17 -12.36 -14.20
C LYS A 492 34.61 -12.42 -12.78
N GLU A 493 33.44 -13.02 -12.63
CA GLU A 493 32.74 -13.20 -11.36
C GLU A 493 33.51 -14.14 -10.43
N GLU A 494 34.05 -15.25 -10.95
CA GLU A 494 34.91 -16.16 -10.18
C GLU A 494 36.18 -15.44 -9.68
N MET A 495 36.78 -14.56 -10.49
CA MET A 495 37.94 -13.78 -10.07
C MET A 495 37.60 -12.71 -9.04
N GLU A 496 36.52 -11.94 -9.22
CA GLU A 496 36.06 -10.95 -8.24
C GLU A 496 35.79 -11.60 -6.88
N LEU A 497 35.23 -12.81 -6.92
CA LEU A 497 35.01 -13.63 -5.74
C LEU A 497 36.33 -14.03 -5.06
N LEU A 498 37.29 -14.57 -5.80
CA LEU A 498 38.59 -14.97 -5.25
C LEU A 498 39.36 -13.80 -4.64
N VAL A 499 39.30 -12.62 -5.26
CA VAL A 499 39.93 -11.40 -4.72
C VAL A 499 39.26 -10.95 -3.43
N SER A 500 37.92 -10.98 -3.38
CA SER A 500 37.16 -10.64 -2.17
C SER A 500 37.47 -11.60 -1.03
N PHE A 501 37.53 -12.90 -1.33
CA PHE A 501 37.92 -13.93 -0.37
C PHE A 501 39.36 -13.74 0.13
N ALA A 502 40.31 -13.47 -0.78
CA ALA A 502 41.72 -13.22 -0.44
C ALA A 502 41.88 -12.00 0.48
N THR A 503 41.10 -10.94 0.27
CA THR A 503 41.09 -9.75 1.12
C THR A 503 40.67 -10.10 2.55
N GLN A 504 39.59 -10.87 2.71
CA GLN A 504 39.11 -11.28 4.02
C GLN A 504 40.06 -12.27 4.70
N ALA A 505 40.65 -13.20 3.93
CA ALA A 505 41.67 -14.12 4.43
C ALA A 505 42.90 -13.36 4.94
N ALA A 506 43.35 -12.31 4.24
CA ALA A 506 44.47 -11.48 4.67
C ALA A 506 44.20 -10.80 6.02
N ILE A 507 42.97 -10.31 6.25
CA ILE A 507 42.56 -9.72 7.55
C ILE A 507 42.66 -10.77 8.66
N SER A 508 42.10 -11.97 8.45
CA SER A 508 42.12 -13.04 9.47
C SER A 508 43.55 -13.51 9.78
N ILE A 509 44.39 -13.67 8.74
CA ILE A 509 45.79 -14.07 8.89
C ILE A 509 46.56 -13.02 9.70
N GLU A 510 46.37 -11.74 9.40
CA GLU A 510 47.03 -10.67 10.15
C GLU A 510 46.56 -10.62 11.61
N ASN A 511 45.27 -10.75 11.87
CA ASN A 511 44.73 -10.77 13.23
C ASN A 511 45.29 -11.94 14.05
N ALA A 512 45.37 -13.15 13.47
CA ALA A 512 45.96 -14.31 14.14
C ALA A 512 47.46 -14.15 14.38
N ARG A 513 48.19 -13.54 13.43
CA ARG A 513 49.62 -13.21 13.59
C ARG A 513 49.83 -12.23 14.75
N LEU A 514 49.10 -11.12 14.77
CA LEU A 514 49.19 -10.11 15.82
C LEU A 514 48.85 -10.69 17.20
N TYR A 515 47.81 -11.53 17.27
CA TYR A 515 47.44 -12.20 18.51
C TYR A 515 48.54 -13.16 19.00
N THR A 516 49.09 -13.97 18.10
CA THR A 516 50.18 -14.92 18.43
C THR A 516 51.41 -14.17 18.95
N GLU A 517 51.78 -13.06 18.32
CA GLU A 517 52.91 -12.21 18.73
C GLU A 517 52.66 -11.55 20.09
N ALA A 518 51.47 -10.99 20.31
CA ALA A 518 51.08 -10.41 21.59
C ALA A 518 51.08 -11.45 22.72
N SER A 519 50.54 -12.65 22.45
CA SER A 519 50.51 -13.76 23.42
C SER A 519 51.92 -14.24 23.77
N ARG A 520 52.80 -14.38 22.78
CA ARG A 520 54.21 -14.73 22.99
C ARG A 520 54.94 -13.67 23.82
N SER A 521 54.78 -12.40 23.48
CA SER A 521 55.37 -11.29 24.24
C SER A 521 54.88 -11.26 25.69
N ALA A 522 53.58 -11.47 25.92
CA ALA A 522 53.03 -11.55 27.26
C ALA A 522 53.61 -12.74 28.07
N ALA A 523 53.77 -13.91 27.44
CA ALA A 523 54.39 -15.07 28.08
C ALA A 523 55.87 -14.83 28.42
N GLU A 524 56.63 -14.17 27.53
CA GLU A 524 58.03 -13.80 27.78
C GLU A 524 58.15 -12.82 28.96
N HIS A 525 57.30 -11.79 29.02
CA HIS A 525 57.28 -10.85 30.15
C HIS A 525 56.88 -11.53 31.47
N GLN A 526 55.90 -12.42 31.44
CA GLN A 526 55.46 -13.18 32.62
C GLN A 526 56.60 -14.04 33.17
N ALA A 527 57.33 -14.74 32.30
CA ALA A 527 58.49 -15.54 32.71
C ALA A 527 59.59 -14.67 33.34
N LEU A 528 59.85 -13.48 32.80
CA LEU A 528 60.81 -12.52 33.38
C LEU A 528 60.38 -12.03 34.76
N LEU A 529 59.09 -11.72 34.95
CA LEU A 529 58.55 -11.31 36.26
C LEU A 529 58.64 -12.44 37.29
N GLU A 530 58.37 -13.69 36.90
CA GLU A 530 58.51 -14.86 37.76
C GLU A 530 59.97 -15.08 38.20
N VAL A 531 60.92 -14.98 37.28
CA VAL A 531 62.36 -15.03 37.60
C VAL A 531 62.77 -13.89 38.52
N GLY A 532 62.30 -12.67 38.26
CA GLY A 532 62.54 -11.50 39.13
C GLY A 532 61.98 -11.68 40.54
N ALA A 533 60.77 -12.23 40.66
CA ALA A 533 60.14 -12.54 41.95
C ALA A 533 60.89 -13.62 42.74
N LEU A 534 61.38 -14.67 42.06
CA LEU A 534 62.22 -15.71 42.66
C LEU A 534 63.54 -15.14 43.19
N ILE A 535 64.24 -14.31 42.40
CA ILE A 535 65.48 -13.64 42.82
C ILE A 535 65.21 -12.71 44.02
N GLY A 536 64.14 -11.90 43.97
CA GLY A 536 63.74 -11.02 45.08
C GLY A 536 63.39 -11.78 46.36
N SER A 537 62.83 -12.99 46.24
CA SER A 537 62.51 -13.85 47.39
C SER A 537 63.73 -14.46 48.09
N THR A 538 64.86 -14.57 47.37
CA THR A 538 66.13 -15.12 47.88
C THR A 538 66.95 -14.07 48.65
N LEU A 539 66.68 -12.78 48.43
CA LEU A 539 67.37 -11.61 49.00
C LEU A 539 66.70 -11.02 50.26
N LYS A 540 65.87 -11.76 50.99
CA LYS A 540 65.36 -11.33 52.30
C LYS A 540 66.47 -11.46 53.35
N VAL A 541 67.21 -10.37 53.56
CA VAL A 541 68.31 -10.23 54.54
C VAL A 541 67.93 -10.80 55.90
N GLU A 542 66.68 -10.63 56.32
CA GLU A 542 66.14 -11.11 57.59
C GLU A 542 66.27 -12.64 57.71
N ARG A 543 66.03 -13.38 56.63
CA ARG A 543 66.08 -14.85 56.63
C ARG A 543 67.51 -15.38 56.70
N VAL A 544 68.48 -14.63 56.14
CA VAL A 544 69.90 -14.95 56.24
C VAL A 544 70.42 -14.67 57.65
N LEU A 545 70.01 -13.55 58.25
CA LEU A 545 70.36 -13.20 59.62
C LEU A 545 69.84 -14.24 60.62
N ASP A 546 68.62 -14.74 60.44
CA ASP A 546 68.04 -15.80 61.27
C ASP A 546 68.88 -17.09 61.22
N VAL A 547 69.27 -17.52 60.02
CA VAL A 547 70.10 -18.72 59.84
C VAL A 547 71.48 -18.54 60.47
N ILE A 548 72.08 -17.35 60.37
CA ILE A 548 73.38 -17.05 61.00
C ILE A 548 73.26 -17.11 62.52
N VAL A 549 72.24 -16.48 63.10
CA VAL A 549 71.99 -16.52 64.55
C VAL A 549 71.84 -17.95 65.04
N GLU A 550 71.06 -18.77 64.33
CA GLU A 550 70.81 -20.14 64.73
C GLU A 550 72.06 -21.03 64.64
N ARG A 551 72.85 -20.87 63.58
CA ARG A 551 74.12 -21.59 63.42
C ARG A 551 75.17 -21.16 64.43
N ALA A 552 75.32 -19.85 64.69
CA ALA A 552 76.23 -19.35 65.70
C ALA A 552 75.86 -19.85 67.10
N ARG A 553 74.56 -19.86 67.44
CA ARG A 553 74.07 -20.40 68.71
C ARG A 553 74.43 -21.87 68.89
N ALA A 554 74.18 -22.69 67.85
CA ALA A 554 74.46 -24.12 67.88
C ALA A 554 75.98 -24.42 67.97
N LEU A 555 76.81 -23.65 67.26
CA LEU A 555 78.25 -23.90 67.16
C LEU A 555 79.00 -23.45 68.42
N LEU A 556 78.55 -22.36 69.05
CA LEU A 556 79.15 -21.83 70.29
C LEU A 556 78.53 -22.42 71.56
N GLY A 557 77.44 -23.20 71.44
CA GLY A 557 76.77 -23.86 72.56
C GLY A 557 76.12 -22.90 73.57
N VAL A 558 75.81 -21.67 73.14
CA VAL A 558 75.24 -20.62 74.00
C VAL A 558 73.71 -20.67 74.02
N ARG A 559 73.09 -20.19 75.09
CA ARG A 559 71.62 -20.29 75.28
C ARG A 559 70.82 -19.36 74.36
N SER A 560 71.38 -18.18 74.04
CA SER A 560 70.76 -17.18 73.18
C SER A 560 71.83 -16.43 72.38
N ALA A 561 71.48 -16.03 71.16
CA ALA A 561 72.26 -15.19 70.27
C ALA A 561 71.29 -14.31 69.48
N GLY A 562 71.73 -13.12 69.06
CA GLY A 562 70.92 -12.21 68.27
C GLY A 562 71.81 -11.22 67.52
N ILE A 563 71.31 -10.69 66.41
CA ILE A 563 71.99 -9.66 65.62
C ILE A 563 71.27 -8.33 65.83
N PHE A 564 72.04 -7.32 66.22
CA PHE A 564 71.54 -5.98 66.48
C PHE A 564 72.05 -5.04 65.41
N LYS A 565 71.18 -4.15 64.94
CA LYS A 565 71.56 -3.10 63.99
C LYS A 565 71.95 -1.86 64.76
N LEU A 566 73.15 -1.35 64.53
CA LEU A 566 73.63 -0.10 65.11
C LEU A 566 73.05 1.07 64.33
N ASP A 567 72.34 1.95 65.03
CA ASP A 567 72.01 3.29 64.51
C ASP A 567 73.17 4.24 64.82
N ALA A 568 73.92 4.59 63.78
CA ALA A 568 75.11 5.42 63.89
C ALA A 568 74.82 6.86 64.35
N ALA A 569 73.58 7.34 64.23
CA ALA A 569 73.22 8.70 64.63
C ALA A 569 72.90 8.82 66.11
N SER A 570 72.27 7.80 66.71
CA SER A 570 71.88 7.79 68.12
C SER A 570 72.83 6.98 69.02
N GLY A 571 73.75 6.22 68.42
CA GLY A 571 74.62 5.27 69.14
C GLY A 571 73.84 4.09 69.74
N SER A 572 72.56 3.94 69.40
CA SER A 572 71.70 2.91 69.97
C SER A 572 71.66 1.66 69.09
N LEU A 573 71.58 0.50 69.75
CA LEU A 573 71.45 -0.80 69.09
C LEU A 573 69.96 -1.17 69.05
N ALA A 574 69.40 -1.25 67.85
CA ALA A 574 68.03 -1.71 67.64
C ALA A 574 68.03 -3.24 67.40
N TYR A 575 67.26 -3.96 68.21
CA TYR A 575 67.04 -5.40 68.00
C TYR A 575 66.15 -5.62 66.78
N SER A 576 66.60 -6.48 65.86
CA SER A 576 65.78 -6.91 64.72
C SER A 576 65.13 -8.24 65.06
N PRO A 577 63.79 -8.31 65.27
CA PRO A 577 63.15 -9.52 65.78
C PRO A 577 62.96 -10.59 64.67
N GLY A 578 63.76 -11.64 64.73
CA GLY A 578 63.51 -12.94 64.09
C GLY A 578 62.92 -13.93 65.11
N ARG A 579 61.58 -13.96 65.22
CA ARG A 579 60.71 -14.83 66.06
C ARG A 579 61.15 -15.30 67.46
N ASP A 580 60.26 -15.01 68.42
CA ASP A 580 60.15 -15.51 69.80
C ASP A 580 60.86 -16.84 70.14
N THR A 581 61.82 -16.75 71.06
CA THR A 581 62.19 -17.85 71.96
C THR A 581 62.06 -17.42 73.43
N GLY A 582 60.83 -17.45 73.97
CA GLY A 582 60.54 -17.54 75.41
C GLY A 582 60.90 -16.32 76.30
N PRO A 583 60.20 -16.14 77.45
CA PRO A 583 60.16 -14.86 78.14
C PRO A 583 61.43 -14.62 78.96
N CYS A 584 62.18 -13.56 78.66
CA CYS A 584 62.84 -12.79 79.71
C CYS A 584 61.85 -11.71 80.13
N SER A 585 61.09 -11.94 81.19
CA SER A 585 60.38 -10.87 81.86
C SER A 585 61.40 -9.82 82.36
N PRO A 586 61.14 -8.51 82.20
CA PRO A 586 61.93 -7.51 82.88
C PRO A 586 61.57 -7.57 84.38
N SER A 587 62.57 -7.70 85.26
CA SER A 587 62.32 -7.46 86.68
C SER A 587 62.07 -5.96 86.89
N PRO A 588 61.03 -5.57 87.64
CA PRO A 588 60.83 -4.17 87.98
C PRO A 588 61.66 -3.86 89.23
N SER A 589 62.87 -3.33 89.05
CA SER A 589 63.40 -2.37 90.03
C SER A 589 64.42 -1.46 89.38
N SER A 590 63.96 -0.24 89.15
CA SER A 590 64.80 0.94 89.09
C SER A 590 65.62 1.11 90.38
N SER A 591 66.78 1.75 90.20
CA SER A 591 67.60 2.43 91.19
C SER A 591 68.62 1.58 91.98
N ARG A 592 69.82 1.43 91.40
CA ARG A 592 71.03 2.08 91.93
C ARG A 592 72.24 1.84 91.01
N THR A 593 72.88 2.96 90.70
CA THR A 593 74.27 3.15 90.32
C THR A 593 75.22 2.00 90.68
N SER A 594 75.92 1.42 89.70
CA SER A 594 77.38 1.11 89.66
C SER A 594 77.70 -0.01 88.63
N PRO A 595 78.88 0.00 87.99
CA PRO A 595 79.20 -0.91 86.89
C PRO A 595 80.01 -2.10 87.39
N THR A 596 79.36 -3.23 87.66
CA THR A 596 79.99 -4.58 87.67
C THR A 596 78.89 -5.59 87.90
N ALA A 597 78.32 -6.14 86.83
CA ALA A 597 77.41 -7.26 86.94
C ALA A 597 78.22 -8.56 86.91
N SER A 598 78.22 -9.26 88.03
CA SER A 598 78.60 -10.66 88.09
C SER A 598 77.40 -11.50 88.54
N TRP A 599 77.43 -12.78 88.14
CA TRP A 599 76.68 -13.95 88.64
C TRP A 599 75.30 -14.27 87.98
N PRO A 600 74.82 -15.54 88.01
CA PRO A 600 75.53 -16.81 87.72
C PRO A 600 74.65 -17.98 87.15
N CYS A 601 75.29 -19.15 86.93
CA CYS A 601 74.76 -20.54 87.09
C CYS A 601 73.68 -21.09 86.10
N THR A 602 73.50 -22.39 85.77
CA THR A 602 74.21 -23.71 85.88
C THR A 602 73.36 -24.78 85.18
N GLY A 603 73.98 -25.83 84.60
CA GLY A 603 73.47 -27.23 84.43
C GLY A 603 72.33 -27.51 83.42
N GLY A 604 72.25 -28.60 82.66
CA GLY A 604 72.99 -29.86 82.56
C GLY A 604 72.24 -30.88 81.67
N SER A 605 72.90 -31.34 80.61
CA SER A 605 73.02 -32.74 80.12
C SER A 605 71.82 -33.73 80.08
N ARG A 606 71.59 -34.33 78.89
CA ARG A 606 71.81 -35.78 78.61
C ARG A 606 71.53 -36.14 77.14
N ILE A 607 72.46 -36.93 76.59
CA ILE A 607 72.48 -37.56 75.27
C ILE A 607 72.17 -39.05 75.43
N ARG A 608 71.41 -39.67 74.51
CA ARG A 608 71.67 -41.03 73.96
C ARG A 608 70.95 -41.27 72.62
N PRO A 609 71.45 -42.19 71.75
CA PRO A 609 71.35 -42.08 70.29
C PRO A 609 70.63 -43.24 69.56
N ARG A 610 70.44 -43.01 68.25
CA ARG A 610 70.02 -43.87 67.12
C ARG A 610 70.15 -45.40 67.27
N SER A 611 69.20 -46.12 66.65
CA SER A 611 69.45 -47.40 65.98
C SER A 611 68.83 -47.42 64.56
N ARG A 612 69.65 -47.91 63.60
CA ARG A 612 69.27 -48.41 62.27
C ARG A 612 68.68 -49.82 62.44
N ARG A 613 67.73 -50.21 61.57
CA ARG A 613 67.83 -51.46 60.80
C ARG A 613 66.79 -51.55 59.68
N SER A 614 67.29 -52.04 58.56
CA SER A 614 66.61 -52.62 57.41
C SER A 614 65.90 -53.94 57.74
N GLY A 615 64.89 -54.28 56.94
CA GLY A 615 64.57 -55.67 56.58
C GLY A 615 63.11 -56.07 56.75
N SER A 616 62.36 -56.08 55.65
CA SER A 616 61.82 -57.29 55.00
C SER A 616 61.18 -56.89 53.67
#